data_AF-A0A5J4WG82-F1
#
_entry.id   AF-A0A5J4WG82-F1
#
_cell.length_a   1.000
_cell.length_b   1.000
_cell.length_c   1.000
_cell.angle_alpha   90.00
_cell.angle_beta   90.00
_cell.angle_gamma   90.00
#
_symmetry.space_group_name_H-M   'P 1'
#
loop_
_entity.id
_entity.type
_entity.pdbx_description
1 polymer ?
#
loop_
_entity_poly.entity_id
_entity_poly.type
_entity_poly.pdbx_seq_one_letter_code
_entity_poly.pdbx_strand_id
1 'polypeptide(L)'
;MSSCYKYVNVTDIPLLDSRKDEKLASFRLFSENEFESLEVKSTTFNYKHCSIIEDAIVNSYYTLLGLVAYLREKVNIAPSITYSIETLPAEVKYIISDAQDEDYLSPRGCFGDSYQYFLGSELGGIVSSKCISNDATQFPDYSEGTSTTVPPKPTKCDDETADVKQYAKGFKFGYIKDVSNDELKQILSRVGPIRGVINYYKDEDILDRDEGIFFGWDQDQWIIARQYIEPNIEYDEVTLYIEERIPFIHADGGTN
;
A
#
# COMPACT_ATOMS: atom_id res chain seq x y z
N MET A 1 -27.81 -11.72 -3.56
CA MET A 1 -26.34 -11.63 -3.59
C MET A 1 -25.95 -10.39 -2.80
N SER A 2 -25.47 -10.57 -1.58
CA SER A 2 -24.86 -9.47 -0.82
C SER A 2 -23.53 -9.17 -1.49
N SER A 3 -23.28 -7.94 -1.92
CA SER A 3 -21.97 -7.59 -2.47
C SER A 3 -20.93 -7.66 -1.35
N CYS A 4 -19.78 -8.30 -1.61
CA CYS A 4 -18.63 -8.31 -0.70
C CYS A 4 -18.02 -6.91 -0.48
N TYR A 5 -18.46 -5.94 -1.28
CA TYR A 5 -18.01 -4.56 -1.25
C TYR A 5 -19.16 -3.62 -0.91
N LYS A 6 -18.85 -2.60 -0.11
CA LYS A 6 -19.70 -1.43 0.08
C LYS A 6 -19.27 -0.36 -0.92
N TYR A 7 -20.17 -0.01 -1.84
CA TYR A 7 -19.97 1.16 -2.69
C TYR A 7 -20.16 2.43 -1.86
N VAL A 8 -19.21 3.35 -1.97
CA VAL A 8 -19.21 4.64 -1.27
C VAL A 8 -19.05 5.73 -2.31
N ASN A 9 -19.91 6.75 -2.25
CA ASN A 9 -19.72 7.93 -3.08
C ASN A 9 -18.55 8.73 -2.51
N VAL A 10 -17.54 9.02 -3.33
CA VAL A 10 -16.34 9.73 -2.88
C VAL A 10 -16.67 11.11 -2.29
N THR A 11 -17.73 11.77 -2.78
CA THR A 11 -18.14 13.09 -2.28
C THR A 11 -18.71 13.05 -0.87
N ASP A 12 -19.09 11.87 -0.36
CA ASP A 12 -19.53 11.67 1.02
C ASP A 12 -18.34 11.64 2.00
N ILE A 13 -17.11 11.49 1.48
CA ILE A 13 -15.87 11.55 2.25
C ILE A 13 -15.42 13.01 2.33
N PRO A 14 -15.18 13.58 3.54
CA PRO A 14 -14.72 14.95 3.66
C PRO A 14 -13.33 15.13 3.03
N LEU A 15 -13.01 16.37 2.65
CA LEU A 15 -11.66 16.72 2.20
C LEU A 15 -10.64 16.48 3.32
N LEU A 16 -9.44 16.04 2.94
CA LEU A 16 -8.32 15.88 3.87
C LEU A 16 -7.83 17.22 4.43
N ASP A 17 -7.85 18.27 3.61
CA ASP A 17 -7.67 19.66 4.02
C ASP A 17 -8.84 20.47 3.45
N SER A 18 -9.67 21.05 4.30
CA SER A 18 -10.87 21.79 3.88
C SER A 18 -10.59 23.03 3.03
N ARG A 19 -9.32 23.44 2.91
CA ARG A 19 -8.87 24.56 2.08
C ARG A 19 -8.32 24.13 0.73
N LYS A 20 -8.16 22.82 0.51
CA LYS A 20 -7.57 22.25 -0.71
C LYS A 20 -8.53 21.24 -1.30
N ASP A 21 -9.10 21.55 -2.46
CA ASP A 21 -10.02 20.68 -3.18
C ASP A 21 -9.49 20.32 -4.58
N GLU A 22 -10.26 19.50 -5.29
CA GLU A 22 -9.97 19.04 -6.65
C GLU A 22 -9.92 20.16 -7.71
N LYS A 23 -10.41 21.37 -7.40
CA LYS A 23 -10.51 22.49 -8.35
C LYS A 23 -9.26 23.36 -8.37
N LEU A 24 -8.34 23.15 -7.43
CA LEU A 24 -7.07 23.85 -7.43
C LEU A 24 -6.24 23.44 -8.66
N ALA A 25 -5.52 24.42 -9.24
CA ALA A 25 -4.58 24.16 -10.32
C ALA A 25 -3.47 23.20 -9.88
N SER A 26 -3.08 23.23 -8.61
CA SER A 26 -2.05 22.37 -8.04
C SER A 26 -2.46 21.89 -6.65
N PHE A 27 -2.18 20.62 -6.37
CA PHE A 27 -2.47 19.96 -5.11
C PHE A 27 -1.37 18.96 -4.79
N ARG A 28 -0.97 18.90 -3.53
CA ARG A 28 -0.03 17.89 -3.04
C ARG A 28 -0.48 17.41 -1.67
N LEU A 29 -0.46 16.10 -1.47
CA LEU A 29 -0.64 15.47 -0.15
C LEU A 29 0.58 15.71 0.75
N PHE A 30 1.76 15.76 0.15
CA PHE A 30 3.03 16.03 0.81
C PHE A 30 3.64 17.31 0.25
N SER A 31 4.15 18.19 1.10
CA SER A 31 4.86 19.38 0.66
C SER A 31 6.10 19.02 -0.16
N GLU A 32 6.59 19.97 -0.94
CA GLU A 32 7.81 19.78 -1.72
C GLU A 32 8.98 19.30 -0.85
N ASN A 33 9.71 18.30 -1.32
CA ASN A 33 10.80 17.61 -0.62
C ASN A 33 10.40 16.82 0.65
N GLU A 34 9.14 16.85 1.08
CA GLU A 34 8.69 16.09 2.26
C GLU A 34 8.75 14.58 1.98
N PHE A 35 8.31 14.16 0.80
CA PHE A 35 8.39 12.78 0.33
C PHE A 35 9.82 12.22 0.41
N GLU A 36 10.81 13.03 0.02
CA GLU A 36 12.23 12.64 0.03
C GLU A 36 12.80 12.40 1.44
N SER A 37 12.12 12.86 2.48
CA SER A 37 12.53 12.65 3.86
C SER A 37 11.88 11.42 4.51
N LEU A 38 10.95 10.75 3.81
CA LEU A 38 10.18 9.66 4.38
C LEU A 38 10.98 8.35 4.43
N GLU A 39 10.90 7.66 5.55
CA GLU A 39 11.57 6.36 5.78
C GLU A 39 11.07 5.31 4.78
N VAL A 40 9.81 5.39 4.38
CA VAL A 40 9.20 4.39 3.48
C VAL A 40 9.65 4.50 2.01
N LYS A 41 10.44 5.53 1.66
CA LYS A 41 10.89 5.72 0.27
C LYS A 41 11.89 4.67 -0.21
N SER A 42 12.45 3.87 0.70
CA SER A 42 13.39 2.81 0.39
C SER A 42 13.15 1.57 1.27
N THR A 43 13.44 0.38 0.75
CA THR A 43 13.56 -0.83 1.56
C THR A 43 14.98 -0.99 2.11
N THR A 44 15.10 -1.52 3.31
CA THR A 44 16.39 -1.78 3.99
C THR A 44 16.42 -3.21 4.54
N PHE A 45 15.85 -4.16 3.80
CA PHE A 45 15.76 -5.56 4.16
C PHE A 45 15.57 -6.41 2.89
N ASN A 46 15.96 -7.68 2.95
CA ASN A 46 15.74 -8.64 1.87
C ASN A 46 14.32 -9.23 1.97
N TYR A 47 13.51 -8.99 0.94
CA TYR A 47 12.12 -9.48 0.87
C TYR A 47 11.96 -10.71 -0.05
N LYS A 48 13.00 -11.14 -0.77
CA LYS A 48 12.92 -12.22 -1.79
C LYS A 48 12.65 -13.59 -1.21
N HIS A 49 12.99 -13.81 0.06
CA HIS A 49 12.81 -15.10 0.72
C HIS A 49 11.38 -15.38 1.17
N CYS A 50 10.46 -14.41 1.02
CA CYS A 50 9.06 -14.51 1.42
C CYS A 50 8.15 -13.85 0.37
N SER A 51 7.53 -14.64 -0.52
CA SER A 51 6.82 -14.12 -1.69
C SER A 51 5.70 -13.12 -1.38
N ILE A 52 5.01 -13.26 -0.26
CA ILE A 52 3.98 -12.30 0.14
C ILE A 52 4.55 -10.92 0.54
N ILE A 53 5.75 -10.90 1.12
CA ILE A 53 6.42 -9.63 1.45
C ILE A 53 6.94 -9.01 0.16
N GLU A 54 7.55 -9.80 -0.72
CA GLU A 54 7.93 -9.36 -2.06
C GLU A 54 6.72 -8.76 -2.81
N ASP A 55 5.57 -9.43 -2.80
CA ASP A 55 4.33 -8.94 -3.39
C ASP A 55 3.90 -7.58 -2.83
N ALA A 56 3.94 -7.40 -1.50
CA ALA A 56 3.62 -6.13 -0.86
C ALA A 56 4.59 -4.99 -1.26
N ILE A 57 5.85 -5.31 -1.51
CA ILE A 57 6.87 -4.35 -1.96
C ILE A 57 6.68 -4.03 -3.45
N VAL A 58 6.68 -5.04 -4.32
CA VAL A 58 6.61 -4.92 -5.78
C VAL A 58 5.31 -4.22 -6.20
N ASN A 59 4.17 -4.55 -5.58
CA ASN A 59 2.90 -3.87 -5.86
C ASN A 59 2.74 -2.52 -5.11
N SER A 60 3.80 -2.04 -4.46
CA SER A 60 3.88 -0.75 -3.76
C SER A 60 2.95 -0.57 -2.56
N TYR A 61 2.36 -1.64 -2.03
CA TYR A 61 1.51 -1.58 -0.84
C TYR A 61 2.28 -1.22 0.43
N TYR A 62 3.50 -1.73 0.58
CA TYR A 62 4.41 -1.32 1.65
C TYR A 62 4.58 0.21 1.68
N THR A 63 4.86 0.82 0.51
CA THR A 63 5.05 2.27 0.42
C THR A 63 3.76 3.02 0.66
N LEU A 64 2.65 2.54 0.08
CA LEU A 64 1.33 3.14 0.28
C LEU A 64 0.95 3.19 1.77
N LEU A 65 1.20 2.12 2.53
CA LEU A 65 0.94 2.06 3.97
C LEU A 65 1.76 3.10 4.73
N GLY A 66 3.07 3.22 4.46
CA GLY A 66 3.90 4.22 5.14
C GLY A 66 3.47 5.66 4.82
N LEU A 67 3.08 5.92 3.57
CA LEU A 67 2.53 7.22 3.16
C LEU A 67 1.20 7.53 3.86
N VAL A 68 0.33 6.54 4.05
CA VAL A 68 -0.92 6.71 4.80
C VAL A 68 -0.65 7.01 6.29
N ALA A 69 0.28 6.28 6.91
CA ALA A 69 0.70 6.52 8.29
C ALA A 69 1.23 7.96 8.46
N TYR A 70 2.08 8.40 7.54
CA TYR A 70 2.60 9.76 7.56
C TYR A 70 1.51 10.81 7.32
N LEU A 71 0.66 10.63 6.30
CA LEU A 71 -0.40 11.58 5.95
C LEU A 71 -1.36 11.82 7.13
N ARG A 72 -1.85 10.74 7.74
CA ARG A 72 -2.94 10.78 8.73
C ARG A 72 -2.46 10.99 10.16
N GLU A 73 -1.32 10.42 10.53
CA GLU A 73 -0.85 10.36 11.91
C GLU A 73 0.45 11.16 12.12
N LYS A 74 1.04 11.71 11.03
CA LYS A 74 2.31 12.47 11.05
C LYS A 74 3.47 11.69 11.66
N VAL A 75 3.47 10.37 11.46
CA VAL A 75 4.56 9.49 11.87
C VAL A 75 5.34 9.01 10.64
N ASN A 76 6.64 9.29 10.63
CA ASN A 76 7.53 8.87 9.57
C ASN A 76 8.05 7.46 9.89
N ILE A 77 7.44 6.43 9.29
CA ILE A 77 7.79 5.04 9.55
C ILE A 77 7.82 4.24 8.25
N ALA A 78 8.74 3.28 8.18
CA ALA A 78 8.64 2.12 7.31
C ALA A 78 7.65 1.08 7.92
N PRO A 79 6.67 0.54 7.18
CA PRO A 79 5.71 -0.44 7.71
C PRO A 79 6.28 -1.84 7.94
N SER A 80 5.69 -2.55 8.90
CA SER A 80 5.88 -3.98 9.14
C SER A 80 4.77 -4.80 8.46
N ILE A 81 5.13 -5.48 7.37
CA ILE A 81 4.25 -6.42 6.65
C ILE A 81 4.12 -7.72 7.44
N THR A 82 5.19 -8.17 8.10
CA THR A 82 5.17 -9.33 9.01
C THR A 82 4.12 -9.15 10.11
N TYR A 83 4.13 -8.01 10.82
CA TYR A 83 3.13 -7.70 11.84
C TYR A 83 1.70 -7.74 11.30
N SER A 84 1.49 -7.26 10.07
CA SER A 84 0.18 -7.31 9.42
C SER A 84 -0.29 -8.75 9.28
N ILE A 85 0.58 -9.65 8.80
CA ILE A 85 0.27 -11.07 8.61
C ILE A 85 0.05 -11.80 9.95
N GLU A 86 0.87 -11.51 10.96
CA GLU A 86 0.76 -12.10 12.31
C GLU A 86 -0.50 -11.64 13.07
N THR A 87 -1.03 -10.46 12.75
CA THR A 87 -2.21 -9.91 13.43
C THR A 87 -3.51 -10.65 13.06
N LEU A 88 -3.52 -11.38 11.96
CA LEU A 88 -4.73 -12.07 11.52
C LEU A 88 -5.12 -13.20 12.50
N PRO A 89 -6.43 -13.37 12.77
CA PRO A 89 -6.93 -14.53 13.49
C PRO A 89 -6.45 -15.85 12.88
N ALA A 90 -6.38 -16.90 13.69
CA ALA A 90 -5.97 -18.23 13.22
C ALA A 90 -6.80 -18.71 12.02
N GLU A 91 -8.10 -18.43 12.04
CA GLU A 91 -9.05 -18.76 10.97
C GLU A 91 -9.76 -17.49 10.47
N VAL A 92 -9.77 -17.32 9.16
CA VAL A 92 -10.59 -16.31 8.47
C VAL A 92 -11.39 -17.05 7.43
N LYS A 93 -12.71 -16.92 7.46
CA LYS A 93 -13.62 -17.74 6.65
C LYS A 93 -14.58 -16.91 5.82
N TYR A 94 -14.88 -17.39 4.63
CA TYR A 94 -15.95 -16.89 3.79
C TYR A 94 -17.25 -17.62 4.14
N ILE A 95 -18.28 -16.90 4.58
CA ILE A 95 -19.59 -17.49 4.89
C ILE A 95 -20.40 -17.51 3.59
N ILE A 96 -20.52 -18.68 2.97
CA ILE A 96 -21.31 -18.89 1.74
C ILE A 96 -22.79 -19.01 2.08
N SER A 97 -23.08 -19.72 3.17
CA SER A 97 -24.41 -19.86 3.75
C SER A 97 -24.30 -20.21 5.23
N ASP A 98 -25.41 -20.26 5.95
CA ASP A 98 -25.44 -20.62 7.38
C ASP A 98 -24.86 -22.03 7.67
N ALA A 99 -24.69 -22.88 6.65
CA ALA A 99 -24.18 -24.24 6.77
C ALA A 99 -22.88 -24.50 6.00
N GLN A 100 -22.31 -23.48 5.33
CA GLN A 100 -21.11 -23.64 4.52
C GLN A 100 -20.18 -22.44 4.68
N ASP A 101 -18.99 -22.71 5.16
CA ASP A 101 -17.87 -21.79 5.18
C ASP A 101 -16.65 -22.38 4.43
N GLU A 102 -15.80 -21.50 3.91
CA GLU A 102 -14.54 -21.86 3.27
C GLU A 102 -13.42 -21.01 3.86
N ASP A 103 -12.21 -21.56 3.97
CA ASP A 103 -11.06 -20.80 4.44
C ASP A 103 -10.72 -19.71 3.42
N TYR A 104 -10.71 -18.46 3.89
CA TYR A 104 -10.46 -17.29 3.06
C TYR A 104 -8.97 -17.07 2.77
N LEU A 105 -8.08 -17.51 3.68
CA LEU A 105 -6.64 -17.19 3.66
C LEU A 105 -5.76 -18.45 3.79
N SER A 106 -5.96 -19.44 2.92
CA SER A 106 -5.18 -20.68 2.94
C SER A 106 -4.38 -20.87 1.64
N PRO A 107 -3.03 -20.97 1.69
CA PRO A 107 -2.17 -21.07 2.88
C PRO A 107 -1.87 -19.72 3.57
N ARG A 108 -1.41 -19.76 4.83
CA ARG A 108 -0.88 -18.58 5.58
C ARG A 108 0.64 -18.56 5.59
N GLY A 109 1.22 -17.38 5.77
CA GLY A 109 2.67 -17.18 5.77
C GLY A 109 3.19 -16.78 4.39
N CYS A 110 4.41 -17.20 4.05
CA CYS A 110 5.11 -16.65 2.88
C CYS A 110 4.45 -16.96 1.54
N PHE A 111 3.81 -18.12 1.40
CA PHE A 111 3.08 -18.52 0.18
C PHE A 111 1.60 -18.16 0.17
N GLY A 112 1.11 -17.43 1.18
CA GLY A 112 -0.28 -17.02 1.19
C GLY A 112 -0.60 -15.79 0.34
N ASP A 113 -1.87 -15.42 0.31
CA ASP A 113 -2.37 -14.33 -0.53
C ASP A 113 -2.14 -12.93 0.07
N SER A 114 -2.26 -11.91 -0.79
CA SER A 114 -2.11 -10.51 -0.42
C SER A 114 -3.18 -9.97 0.53
N TYR A 115 -4.35 -10.61 0.62
CA TYR A 115 -5.37 -10.23 1.59
C TYR A 115 -4.91 -10.40 3.02
N GLN A 116 -3.91 -11.26 3.29
CA GLN A 116 -3.32 -11.35 4.62
C GLN A 116 -2.79 -9.99 5.11
N TYR A 117 -1.94 -9.32 4.33
CA TYR A 117 -1.39 -8.03 4.77
C TYR A 117 -2.39 -6.89 4.62
N PHE A 118 -3.36 -6.96 3.69
CA PHE A 118 -4.46 -5.99 3.63
C PHE A 118 -5.31 -6.04 4.91
N LEU A 119 -5.93 -7.18 5.18
CA LEU A 119 -6.80 -7.37 6.34
C LEU A 119 -6.02 -7.22 7.65
N GLY A 120 -4.78 -7.68 7.67
CA GLY A 120 -3.85 -7.54 8.78
C GLY A 120 -3.62 -6.10 9.17
N SER A 121 -3.31 -5.25 8.19
CA SER A 121 -3.18 -3.79 8.38
C SER A 121 -4.51 -3.14 8.81
N GLU A 122 -5.65 -3.55 8.26
CA GLU A 122 -6.96 -3.01 8.68
C GLU A 122 -7.27 -3.33 10.15
N LEU A 123 -7.07 -4.59 10.57
CA LEU A 123 -7.39 -5.09 11.91
C LEU A 123 -6.34 -4.68 12.95
N GLY A 124 -5.08 -4.65 12.54
CA GLY A 124 -3.92 -4.44 13.40
C GLY A 124 -3.40 -3.02 13.45
N GLY A 125 -3.76 -2.20 12.46
CA GLY A 125 -3.08 -0.94 12.19
C GLY A 125 -1.69 -1.17 11.58
N ILE A 126 -1.08 -0.07 11.19
CA ILE A 126 0.25 0.00 10.62
C ILE A 126 1.25 0.08 11.78
N VAL A 127 2.25 -0.77 11.78
CA VAL A 127 3.34 -0.82 12.79
C VAL A 127 4.67 -0.54 12.10
N SER A 128 5.59 0.10 12.81
CA SER A 128 6.92 0.38 12.27
C SER A 128 7.76 -0.90 12.19
N SER A 129 8.47 -1.08 11.07
CA SER A 129 9.46 -2.15 10.89
C SER A 129 10.65 -2.07 11.85
N LYS A 130 10.86 -0.92 12.51
CA LYS A 130 11.85 -0.77 13.59
C LYS A 130 11.38 -1.40 14.91
N CYS A 131 10.07 -1.59 15.08
CA CYS A 131 9.50 -2.26 16.25
C CYS A 131 9.31 -3.75 15.97
N ILE A 132 8.68 -4.10 14.84
CA ILE A 132 8.52 -5.49 14.37
C ILE A 132 9.15 -5.61 12.99
N SER A 133 10.31 -6.23 12.89
CA SER A 133 11.08 -6.34 11.66
C SER A 133 10.34 -7.08 10.55
N ASN A 134 10.64 -6.75 9.29
CA ASN A 134 10.15 -7.51 8.12
C ASN A 134 10.96 -8.82 7.89
N ASP A 135 11.67 -9.30 8.91
CA ASP A 135 12.31 -10.60 8.89
C ASP A 135 11.23 -11.69 9.05
N ALA A 136 11.00 -12.45 7.98
CA ALA A 136 10.00 -13.51 7.93
C ALA A 136 10.59 -14.92 8.15
N THR A 137 11.80 -15.05 8.70
CA THR A 137 12.43 -16.36 8.96
C THR A 137 11.59 -17.28 9.84
N GLN A 138 10.69 -16.72 10.66
CA GLN A 138 9.76 -17.48 11.51
C GLN A 138 8.43 -17.83 10.82
N PHE A 139 8.20 -17.36 9.60
CA PHE A 139 6.99 -17.68 8.84
C PHE A 139 7.10 -19.05 8.18
N PRO A 140 5.98 -19.77 8.03
CA PRO A 140 5.97 -20.95 7.18
C PRO A 140 6.23 -20.56 5.74
N ASP A 141 6.83 -21.50 5.00
CA ASP A 141 7.21 -21.36 3.59
C ASP A 141 8.25 -20.26 3.31
N TYR A 142 8.94 -19.76 4.34
CA TYR A 142 10.17 -19.00 4.14
C TYR A 142 11.20 -19.90 3.47
N SER A 143 11.85 -19.41 2.40
CA SER A 143 12.68 -20.27 1.52
C SER A 143 13.79 -21.07 2.22
N GLU A 144 14.30 -20.57 3.36
CA GLU A 144 15.31 -21.24 4.19
C GLU A 144 14.79 -21.63 5.59
N GLY A 145 13.48 -21.51 5.78
CA GLY A 145 12.81 -21.65 7.07
C GLY A 145 12.39 -23.08 7.36
N THR A 146 12.11 -23.35 8.63
CA THR A 146 11.57 -24.64 9.09
C THR A 146 10.25 -24.50 9.84
N SER A 147 9.75 -23.27 9.97
CA SER A 147 8.47 -23.02 10.64
C SER A 147 7.32 -23.61 9.84
N THR A 148 6.31 -24.12 10.54
CA THR A 148 5.09 -24.68 9.94
C THR A 148 3.86 -23.84 10.27
N THR A 149 4.01 -22.77 11.05
CA THR A 149 2.91 -21.95 11.55
C THR A 149 3.34 -20.50 11.64
N VAL A 150 2.44 -19.57 11.29
CA VAL A 150 2.69 -18.13 11.49
C VAL A 150 2.81 -17.85 13.00
N PRO A 151 3.80 -17.05 13.44
CA PRO A 151 3.91 -16.64 14.84
C PRO A 151 2.64 -15.96 15.36
N PRO A 152 2.37 -16.04 16.67
CA PRO A 152 1.26 -15.30 17.26
C PRO A 152 1.52 -13.80 17.14
N LYS A 153 0.44 -13.01 17.07
CA LYS A 153 0.51 -11.55 17.08
C LYS A 153 1.43 -11.04 18.22
N PRO A 154 2.49 -10.28 17.91
CA PRO A 154 3.38 -9.74 18.92
C PRO A 154 2.68 -8.63 19.72
N THR A 155 2.95 -8.61 21.02
CA THR A 155 2.48 -7.55 21.94
C THR A 155 3.57 -6.53 22.27
N LYS A 156 4.83 -6.89 22.04
CA LYS A 156 6.03 -6.08 22.23
C LYS A 156 6.85 -6.01 20.95
N CYS A 157 7.69 -4.99 20.83
CA CYS A 157 8.70 -4.90 19.79
C CYS A 157 9.75 -6.03 19.94
N ASP A 158 10.48 -6.31 18.86
CA ASP A 158 11.50 -7.38 18.77
C ASP A 158 12.61 -7.25 19.83
N ASP A 159 12.81 -6.05 20.40
CA ASP A 159 13.76 -5.79 21.47
C ASP A 159 13.23 -6.10 22.88
N GLU A 160 11.96 -6.53 23.00
CA GLU A 160 11.24 -6.85 24.23
C GLU A 160 11.05 -5.66 25.20
N THR A 161 11.41 -4.44 24.80
CA THR A 161 11.43 -3.26 25.69
C THR A 161 10.15 -2.44 25.65
N ALA A 162 9.54 -2.30 24.47
CA ALA A 162 8.41 -1.42 24.24
C ALA A 162 7.17 -2.18 23.74
N ASP A 163 5.99 -1.68 24.11
CA ASP A 163 4.72 -2.17 23.57
C ASP A 163 4.57 -1.78 22.09
N VAL A 164 3.93 -2.65 21.31
CA VAL A 164 3.68 -2.38 19.89
C VAL A 164 2.70 -1.22 19.71
N LYS A 165 3.18 -0.13 19.07
CA LYS A 165 2.35 1.03 18.73
C LYS A 165 1.74 0.89 17.33
N GLN A 166 0.41 0.98 17.28
CA GLN A 166 -0.40 0.82 16.06
C GLN A 166 -0.88 2.19 15.55
N TYR A 167 -0.84 2.40 14.24
CA TYR A 167 -1.27 3.64 13.58
C TYR A 167 -2.34 3.37 12.51
N ALA A 168 -3.20 4.34 12.21
CA ALA A 168 -4.20 4.22 11.14
C ALA A 168 -5.07 2.95 11.20
N LYS A 169 -5.31 2.42 12.42
CA LYS A 169 -6.08 1.20 12.65
C LYS A 169 -7.54 1.37 12.22
N GLY A 170 -8.09 0.36 11.56
CA GLY A 170 -9.44 0.38 11.03
C GLY A 170 -9.60 1.11 9.69
N PHE A 171 -8.50 1.60 9.11
CA PHE A 171 -8.52 2.11 7.74
C PHE A 171 -8.91 0.99 6.76
N LYS A 172 -9.49 1.37 5.62
CA LYS A 172 -10.02 0.43 4.62
C LYS A 172 -9.26 0.50 3.32
N PHE A 173 -8.97 -0.66 2.75
CA PHE A 173 -8.55 -0.74 1.36
C PHE A 173 -9.77 -0.53 0.45
N GLY A 174 -9.60 0.37 -0.51
CA GLY A 174 -10.57 0.62 -1.58
C GLY A 174 -9.90 0.37 -2.92
N TYR A 175 -10.71 0.00 -3.91
CA TYR A 175 -10.28 -0.01 -5.30
C TYR A 175 -11.17 0.95 -6.10
N ILE A 176 -10.58 1.54 -7.12
CA ILE A 176 -11.25 2.39 -8.10
C ILE A 176 -10.89 1.84 -9.49
N LYS A 177 -11.75 2.06 -10.48
CA LYS A 177 -11.54 1.55 -11.83
C LYS A 177 -12.12 2.53 -12.84
N ASP A 178 -11.41 2.73 -13.95
CA ASP A 178 -11.86 3.50 -15.11
C ASP A 178 -12.35 4.91 -14.72
N VAL A 179 -11.52 5.65 -13.97
CA VAL A 179 -11.84 7.00 -13.47
C VAL A 179 -11.18 8.07 -14.34
N SER A 180 -11.91 9.14 -14.60
CA SER A 180 -11.37 10.33 -15.27
C SER A 180 -10.36 11.08 -14.39
N ASN A 181 -9.58 11.98 -15.00
CA ASN A 181 -8.64 12.83 -14.25
C ASN A 181 -9.34 13.66 -13.16
N ASP A 182 -10.54 14.18 -13.42
CA ASP A 182 -11.30 14.97 -12.44
C ASP A 182 -11.80 14.10 -11.28
N GLU A 183 -12.23 12.87 -11.55
CA GLU A 183 -12.61 11.91 -10.50
C GLU A 183 -11.40 11.49 -9.67
N LEU A 184 -10.25 11.23 -10.30
CA LEU A 184 -9.01 10.92 -9.57
C LEU A 184 -8.58 12.07 -8.66
N LYS A 185 -8.70 13.33 -9.11
CA LYS A 185 -8.46 14.51 -8.25
C LYS A 185 -9.40 14.55 -7.05
N GLN A 186 -10.69 14.23 -7.22
CA GLN A 186 -11.66 14.16 -6.13
C GLN A 186 -11.30 13.06 -5.12
N ILE A 187 -10.83 11.90 -5.61
CA ILE A 187 -10.46 10.78 -4.74
C ILE A 187 -9.18 11.12 -3.97
N LEU A 188 -8.14 11.65 -4.63
CA LEU A 188 -6.89 12.04 -4.00
C LEU A 188 -7.07 13.08 -2.89
N SER A 189 -7.94 14.09 -3.10
CA SER A 189 -8.18 15.16 -2.12
C SER A 189 -8.95 14.71 -0.87
N ARG A 190 -9.54 13.51 -0.87
CA ARG A 190 -10.43 12.99 0.18
C ARG A 190 -9.91 11.71 0.85
N VAL A 191 -9.28 10.83 0.07
CA VAL A 191 -8.88 9.50 0.53
C VAL A 191 -7.39 9.46 0.89
N GLY A 192 -6.55 10.12 0.08
CA GLY A 192 -5.10 10.17 0.25
C GLY A 192 -4.36 9.57 -0.95
N PRO A 193 -3.14 9.05 -0.77
CA PRO A 193 -2.35 8.54 -1.87
C PRO A 193 -3.00 7.30 -2.49
N ILE A 194 -2.82 7.10 -3.79
CA ILE A 194 -3.45 6.01 -4.54
C ILE A 194 -2.39 5.34 -5.39
N ARG A 195 -2.18 4.03 -5.22
CA ARG A 195 -1.40 3.23 -6.17
C ARG A 195 -2.26 2.99 -7.41
N GLY A 196 -1.75 3.32 -8.58
CA GLY A 196 -2.52 3.24 -9.82
C GLY A 196 -1.65 3.15 -11.06
N VAL A 197 -2.34 3.06 -12.19
CA VAL A 197 -1.75 2.95 -13.52
C VAL A 197 -2.53 3.89 -14.44
N ILE A 198 -1.82 4.63 -15.29
CA ILE A 198 -2.39 5.37 -16.40
C ILE A 198 -1.94 4.70 -17.68
N ASN A 199 -2.89 4.36 -18.55
CA ASN A 199 -2.59 3.92 -19.90
C ASN A 199 -2.85 5.09 -20.85
N TYR A 200 -1.86 5.42 -21.67
CA TYR A 200 -1.99 6.40 -22.72
C TYR A 200 -2.30 5.68 -24.02
N TYR A 201 -3.21 6.23 -24.81
CA TYR A 201 -3.68 5.60 -26.03
C TYR A 201 -3.42 6.49 -27.24
N LYS A 202 -3.17 5.85 -28.37
CA LYS A 202 -3.24 6.48 -29.68
C LYS A 202 -4.19 5.64 -30.51
N ASP A 203 -5.31 6.22 -30.90
CA ASP A 203 -6.45 5.49 -31.46
C ASP A 203 -6.96 4.42 -30.47
N GLU A 204 -6.93 3.13 -30.83
CA GLU A 204 -7.36 2.01 -29.96
C GLU A 204 -6.18 1.27 -29.30
N ASP A 205 -4.93 1.66 -29.61
CA ASP A 205 -3.72 1.00 -29.11
C ASP A 205 -3.11 1.73 -27.91
N ILE A 206 -2.61 0.95 -26.94
CA ILE A 206 -1.82 1.50 -25.82
C ILE A 206 -0.49 2.00 -26.38
N LEU A 207 -0.28 3.31 -26.27
CA LEU A 207 0.95 3.99 -26.66
C LEU A 207 2.01 3.87 -25.56
N ASP A 208 1.61 4.14 -24.33
CA ASP A 208 2.51 4.17 -23.17
C ASP A 208 1.73 3.84 -21.89
N ARG A 209 2.45 3.52 -20.81
CA ARG A 209 1.89 3.17 -19.52
C ARG A 209 2.74 3.71 -18.40
N ASP A 210 2.12 4.52 -17.55
CA ASP A 210 2.72 4.97 -16.30
C ASP A 210 2.11 4.26 -15.10
N GLU A 211 2.94 3.98 -14.11
CA GLU A 211 2.54 3.33 -12.87
C GLU A 211 3.28 3.98 -11.68
N GLY A 212 2.57 4.10 -10.57
CA GLY A 212 3.15 4.60 -9.33
C GLY A 212 2.10 4.91 -8.27
N ILE A 213 2.53 5.57 -7.21
CA ILE A 213 1.61 6.09 -6.18
C ILE A 213 1.35 7.56 -6.47
N PHE A 214 0.12 7.88 -6.87
CA PHE A 214 -0.37 9.24 -7.08
C PHE A 214 -0.57 9.92 -5.74
N PHE A 215 0.01 11.11 -5.58
CA PHE A 215 -0.15 11.90 -4.36
C PHE A 215 -0.31 13.40 -4.59
N GLY A 216 -0.45 13.82 -5.84
CA GLY A 216 -0.70 15.21 -6.18
C GLY A 216 -0.87 15.44 -7.67
N TRP A 217 -1.10 16.71 -8.01
CA TRP A 217 -1.03 17.22 -9.38
C TRP A 217 -0.53 18.65 -9.36
N ASP A 218 -0.05 19.09 -10.52
CA ASP A 218 0.34 20.47 -10.76
C ASP A 218 0.02 20.80 -12.21
N GLN A 219 -0.95 21.69 -12.40
CA GLN A 219 -1.53 22.02 -13.70
C GLN A 219 -2.10 20.77 -14.39
N ASP A 220 -1.45 20.32 -15.46
CA ASP A 220 -1.80 19.21 -16.32
C ASP A 220 -0.89 17.97 -16.11
N GLN A 221 -0.20 17.92 -14.97
CA GLN A 221 0.68 16.81 -14.62
C GLN A 221 0.29 16.16 -13.29
N TRP A 222 0.34 14.84 -13.24
CA TRP A 222 0.29 14.08 -12.00
C TRP A 222 1.64 14.10 -11.32
N ILE A 223 1.62 14.12 -9.98
CA ILE A 223 2.80 13.92 -9.14
C ILE A 223 2.69 12.52 -8.55
N ILE A 224 3.67 11.67 -8.87
CA ILE A 224 3.69 10.27 -8.49
C ILE A 224 4.98 9.93 -7.73
N ALA A 225 4.93 8.89 -6.90
CA ALA A 225 6.11 8.18 -6.45
C ALA A 225 6.31 6.96 -7.36
N ARG A 226 7.31 7.02 -8.24
CA ARG A 226 7.64 5.91 -9.13
C ARG A 226 8.59 4.94 -8.45
N GLN A 227 8.30 3.66 -8.61
CA GLN A 227 9.12 2.59 -8.07
C GLN A 227 10.31 2.27 -8.98
N TYR A 228 11.48 2.06 -8.37
CA TYR A 228 12.70 1.58 -8.98
C TYR A 228 13.23 0.40 -8.15
N ILE A 229 13.74 -0.63 -8.83
CA ILE A 229 14.41 -1.76 -8.18
C ILE A 229 15.86 -1.72 -8.61
N GLU A 230 16.76 -1.59 -7.64
CA GLU A 230 18.20 -1.50 -7.86
C GLU A 230 18.93 -2.67 -7.20
N PRO A 231 19.97 -3.23 -7.83
CA PRO A 231 20.84 -4.21 -7.18
C PRO A 231 21.48 -3.66 -5.91
N ASN A 232 21.57 -4.48 -4.87
CA ASN A 232 22.17 -4.13 -3.59
C ASN A 232 23.08 -5.27 -3.09
N ILE A 233 24.23 -4.92 -2.52
CA ILE A 233 25.22 -5.91 -2.06
C ILE A 233 24.75 -6.64 -0.79
N GLU A 234 23.99 -5.97 0.08
CA GLU A 234 23.56 -6.50 1.37
C GLU A 234 22.22 -7.25 1.27
N TYR A 235 21.30 -6.78 0.43
CA TYR A 235 19.92 -7.29 0.36
C TYR A 235 19.54 -7.93 -0.98
N ASP A 236 20.52 -8.16 -1.86
CA ASP A 236 20.38 -8.51 -3.29
C ASP A 236 19.75 -7.40 -4.15
N GLU A 237 18.63 -6.84 -3.69
CA GLU A 237 17.98 -5.69 -4.30
C GLU A 237 17.34 -4.78 -3.25
N VAL A 238 17.18 -3.51 -3.60
CA VAL A 238 16.40 -2.54 -2.85
C VAL A 238 15.37 -1.90 -3.76
N THR A 239 14.20 -1.62 -3.19
CA THR A 239 13.18 -0.84 -3.87
C THR A 239 13.28 0.60 -3.39
N LEU A 240 13.38 1.53 -4.34
CA LEU A 240 13.44 2.96 -4.14
C LEU A 240 12.22 3.60 -4.79
N TYR A 241 11.75 4.70 -4.21
CA TYR A 241 10.70 5.51 -4.80
C TYR A 241 11.19 6.93 -5.00
N ILE A 242 10.96 7.46 -6.20
CA ILE A 242 11.37 8.81 -6.60
C ILE A 242 10.12 9.60 -6.97
N GLU A 243 10.04 10.84 -6.50
CA GLU A 243 8.99 11.76 -6.95
C GLU A 243 9.19 12.12 -8.43
N GLU A 244 8.15 11.91 -9.23
CA GLU A 244 8.13 12.24 -10.64
C GLU A 244 6.86 12.94 -11.06
N ARG A 245 6.93 13.57 -12.24
CA ARG A 245 5.80 14.23 -12.89
C ARG A 245 5.50 13.54 -14.21
N ILE A 246 4.26 13.11 -14.37
CA ILE A 246 3.77 12.49 -15.61
C ILE A 246 2.58 13.30 -16.13
N PRO A 247 2.36 13.38 -17.45
CA PRO A 247 1.30 14.22 -17.98
C PRO A 247 -0.09 13.60 -17.77
N PHE A 248 -1.13 14.42 -17.71
CA PHE A 248 -2.53 13.96 -17.74
C PHE A 248 -2.92 13.38 -19.09
N ILE A 249 -2.26 13.84 -20.16
CA ILE A 249 -2.51 13.47 -21.56
C ILE A 249 -1.14 13.38 -22.23
N HIS A 250 -0.85 12.26 -22.91
CA HIS A 250 0.41 12.08 -23.61
C HIS A 250 0.51 13.05 -24.81
N ALA A 251 1.69 13.60 -25.10
CA ALA A 251 1.86 14.60 -26.17
C ALA A 251 1.41 14.09 -27.56
N ASP A 252 1.58 12.80 -27.80
CA ASP A 252 1.24 12.11 -29.06
C ASP A 252 -0.08 11.31 -29.02
N GLY A 253 -0.88 11.44 -27.94
CA GLY A 253 -2.06 10.59 -27.72
C GLY A 253 -3.07 11.15 -26.69
N GLY A 254 -4.02 10.31 -26.28
CA GLY A 254 -5.01 10.57 -25.24
C GLY A 254 -4.75 9.76 -23.97
N THR A 255 -5.55 9.99 -22.92
CA THR A 255 -5.69 9.12 -21.75
C THR A 255 -7.09 8.57 -21.66
N ASN A 256 -7.23 7.40 -21.04
CA ASN A 256 -8.50 6.78 -20.71
C ASN A 256 -8.51 6.38 -19.23
#